data_AF-A0A9W4W2Y7-F1
#
_entry.id   AF-A0A9W4W2Y7-F1
#
_cell.length_a   1.000
_cell.length_b   1.000
_cell.length_c   1.000
_cell.angle_alpha   90.00
_cell.angle_beta   90.00
_cell.angle_gamma   90.00
#
_symmetry.space_group_name_H-M   'P 1'
#
loop_
_entity.id
_entity.type
_entity.pdbx_description
1 polymer ?
#
loop_
_entity_poly.entity_id
_entity_poly.type
_entity_poly.pdbx_seq_one_letter_code
_entity_poly.pdbx_strand_id
1 'polypeptide(L)'
;MINATQIPKPIDTTQMKFTVAVCLLASYTGLAAAAGCQVELLNINQAVVGSGCVQMNYYANIYDSITRAGYTVNANSNCGLSFSGSQRIPDGYSLRRVGYC
;
A
#
# COMPACT_ATOMS: atom_id res chain seq x y z
N MET A 1 -37.98 -53.97 11.39
CA MET A 1 -37.42 -52.99 12.35
C MET A 1 -36.98 -51.80 11.52
N ILE A 2 -37.63 -50.65 11.72
CA ILE A 2 -37.69 -49.53 10.78
C ILE A 2 -36.63 -48.48 11.15
N ASN A 3 -35.94 -47.99 10.12
CA ASN A 3 -35.62 -46.59 9.86
C ASN A 3 -34.67 -45.80 10.78
N ALA A 4 -33.56 -45.31 10.22
CA ALA A 4 -33.12 -43.92 10.40
C ALA A 4 -32.11 -43.53 9.31
N THR A 5 -32.64 -43.11 8.17
CA THR A 5 -32.01 -42.25 7.18
C THR A 5 -31.28 -41.09 7.88
N GLN A 6 -30.02 -40.84 7.55
CA GLN A 6 -29.29 -39.66 8.02
C GLN A 6 -29.95 -38.42 7.42
N ILE A 7 -30.70 -37.69 8.24
CA ILE A 7 -31.34 -36.41 7.89
C ILE A 7 -30.25 -35.33 7.98
N PRO A 8 -29.94 -34.56 6.92
CA PRO A 8 -29.11 -33.37 7.05
C PRO A 8 -29.85 -32.35 7.90
N LYS A 9 -29.22 -31.93 9.01
CA LYS A 9 -29.73 -30.89 9.91
C LYS A 9 -29.86 -29.57 9.11
N PRO A 10 -30.97 -28.82 9.26
CA PRO A 10 -31.20 -27.60 8.50
C PRO A 10 -30.10 -26.57 8.74
N ILE A 11 -29.70 -25.94 7.64
CA ILE A 11 -28.79 -24.80 7.58
C ILE A 11 -29.48 -23.64 8.30
N ASP A 12 -29.12 -23.43 9.57
CA ASP A 12 -29.64 -22.33 10.36
C ASP A 12 -29.04 -21.01 9.83
N THR A 13 -29.82 -20.35 8.98
CA THR A 13 -29.49 -19.09 8.33
C THR A 13 -29.86 -17.96 9.28
N THR A 14 -29.06 -17.72 10.33
CA THR A 14 -29.22 -16.52 11.17
C THR A 14 -27.88 -16.05 11.75
N GLN A 15 -27.06 -15.43 10.90
CA GLN A 15 -26.34 -14.17 11.15
C GLN A 15 -25.17 -14.03 10.17
N MET A 16 -25.46 -13.40 9.03
CA MET A 16 -24.42 -12.65 8.32
C MET A 16 -23.97 -11.50 9.23
N LYS A 17 -22.72 -11.54 9.69
CA LYS A 17 -21.84 -10.41 10.04
C LYS A 17 -20.69 -10.94 10.91
N PHE A 18 -19.55 -11.26 10.30
CA PHE A 18 -18.24 -10.93 10.88
C PHE A 18 -17.23 -10.84 9.74
N THR A 19 -17.38 -9.72 9.04
CA THR A 19 -16.36 -8.89 8.41
C THR A 19 -14.94 -9.46 8.38
N VAL A 20 -14.52 -9.76 7.15
CA VAL A 20 -13.15 -9.89 6.65
C VAL A 20 -12.26 -8.78 7.22
N ALA A 21 -11.35 -9.10 8.14
CA ALA A 21 -10.36 -8.13 8.65
C ALA A 21 -9.08 -8.81 9.19
N VAL A 22 -8.59 -9.87 8.55
CA VAL A 22 -7.34 -10.58 8.95
C VAL A 22 -6.37 -10.70 7.77
N CYS A 23 -6.13 -9.62 7.02
CA CYS A 23 -5.17 -9.65 5.90
C CYS A 23 -4.12 -8.52 5.86
N LEU A 24 -4.06 -7.57 6.79
CA LEU A 24 -3.22 -6.37 6.59
C LEU A 24 -2.23 -5.98 7.71
N LEU A 25 -2.09 -6.77 8.78
CA LEU A 25 -1.29 -6.36 9.95
C LEU A 25 0.09 -7.02 10.09
N ALA A 26 0.51 -7.87 9.13
CA ALA A 26 1.68 -8.75 9.32
C ALA A 26 2.96 -8.39 8.54
N SER A 27 3.05 -7.26 7.84
CA SER A 27 4.24 -6.93 7.03
C SER A 27 4.98 -5.64 7.37
N TYR A 28 4.64 -4.94 8.46
CA TYR A 28 5.35 -3.72 8.90
C TYR A 28 6.47 -3.98 9.91
N THR A 29 7.04 -5.18 9.96
CA THR A 29 8.31 -5.42 10.67
C THR A 29 9.46 -4.90 9.83
N GLY A 30 9.69 -3.59 9.92
CA GLY A 30 10.78 -2.88 9.29
C GLY A 30 10.96 -1.50 9.90
N LEU A 31 10.90 -1.39 11.24
CA LEU A 31 11.49 -0.28 11.97
C LEU A 31 13.02 -0.33 11.76
N ALA A 32 13.47 0.15 10.62
CA ALA A 32 14.84 0.63 10.47
C ALA A 32 14.80 2.13 10.79
N ALA A 33 15.64 2.53 11.74
CA ALA A 33 15.89 3.89 12.21
C ALA A 33 15.33 5.01 11.31
N ALA A 34 14.34 5.74 11.84
CA ALA A 34 13.68 6.90 11.23
C ALA A 34 14.71 7.91 10.70
N ALA A 35 15.06 7.75 9.43
CA ALA A 35 15.87 8.67 8.66
C ALA A 35 15.40 8.69 7.20
N GLY A 36 14.22 8.13 6.93
CA GLY A 36 13.53 8.20 5.66
C GLY A 36 12.11 8.70 5.77
N CYS A 37 11.53 8.88 4.60
CA CYS A 37 10.18 9.37 4.37
C CYS A 37 9.47 8.28 3.60
N GLN A 38 8.40 7.74 4.18
CA GLN A 38 7.55 6.77 3.50
C GLN A 38 6.72 7.54 2.47
N VAL A 39 6.92 7.19 1.20
CA VAL A 39 6.23 7.83 0.07
C VAL A 39 5.36 6.82 -0.65
N GLU A 40 4.23 7.32 -1.13
CA GLU A 40 3.36 6.64 -2.07
C GLU A 40 3.28 7.46 -3.35
N LEU A 41 3.37 6.77 -4.47
CA LEU A 41 3.09 7.29 -5.78
C LEU A 41 1.62 7.00 -6.09
N LEU A 42 0.86 8.05 -6.35
CA LEU A 42 -0.53 7.99 -6.75
C LEU A 42 -0.64 8.27 -8.24
N ASN A 43 -1.50 7.53 -8.92
CA ASN A 43 -1.86 7.81 -10.32
C ASN A 43 -3.00 8.84 -10.41
N ILE A 44 -3.46 9.10 -11.64
CA ILE A 44 -4.59 10.00 -11.94
C ILE A 44 -5.88 9.64 -11.19
N ASN A 45 -6.07 8.38 -10.83
CA ASN A 45 -7.25 7.90 -10.10
C ASN A 45 -7.07 7.98 -8.56
N GLN A 46 -6.03 8.65 -8.06
CA GLN A 46 -5.66 8.67 -6.64
C GLN A 46 -5.42 7.28 -6.04
N ALA A 47 -5.12 6.28 -6.89
CA ALA A 47 -4.78 4.95 -6.46
C ALA A 47 -3.27 4.85 -6.22
N VAL A 48 -2.86 4.21 -5.13
CA VAL A 48 -1.45 3.94 -4.83
C VAL A 48 -0.95 2.93 -5.84
N VAL A 49 -0.03 3.37 -6.71
CA VAL A 49 0.59 2.53 -7.74
C VAL A 49 2.02 2.13 -7.39
N GLY A 50 2.65 2.82 -6.43
CA GLY A 50 3.97 2.49 -5.93
C GLY A 50 4.17 3.03 -4.53
N SER A 51 5.03 2.38 -3.76
CA SER A 51 5.41 2.86 -2.43
C SER A 51 6.87 2.55 -2.18
N GLY A 52 7.54 3.41 -1.42
CA GLY A 52 8.91 3.16 -1.01
C GLY A 52 9.35 4.09 0.10
N CYS A 53 10.54 3.79 0.62
CA CYS A 53 11.20 4.61 1.62
C CYS A 53 12.26 5.47 0.92
N VAL A 54 12.13 6.78 1.03
CA VAL A 54 13.12 7.74 0.50
C VAL A 54 13.90 8.28 1.69
N GLN A 55 15.20 7.99 1.74
CA GLN A 55 16.06 8.51 2.80
C GLN A 55 16.11 10.06 2.77
N MET A 56 16.15 10.70 3.93
CA MET A 56 16.20 12.17 4.04
C MET A 56 17.43 12.74 3.35
N ASN A 57 17.23 13.81 2.56
CA ASN A 57 18.24 14.45 1.71
C ASN A 57 18.85 13.52 0.67
N TYR A 58 18.15 12.43 0.33
CA TYR A 58 18.58 11.47 -0.66
C TYR A 58 17.54 11.32 -1.78
N TYR A 59 17.96 10.68 -2.86
CA TYR A 59 17.12 10.33 -4.00
C TYR A 59 16.86 8.84 -3.96
N ALA A 60 15.60 8.43 -4.05
CA ALA A 60 15.24 7.04 -4.20
C ALA A 60 14.30 6.86 -5.39
N ASN A 61 14.41 5.72 -6.06
CA ASN A 61 13.54 5.38 -7.18
C ASN A 61 12.32 4.63 -6.66
N ILE A 62 11.14 5.19 -6.90
CA ILE A 62 9.85 4.59 -6.61
C ILE A 62 9.33 3.99 -7.91
N TYR A 63 9.14 2.69 -7.91
CA TYR A 63 8.62 1.99 -9.09
C TYR A 63 7.09 1.96 -9.03
N ASP A 64 6.49 2.30 -10.16
CA ASP A 64 5.07 2.07 -10.41
C ASP A 64 4.87 0.58 -10.73
N SER A 65 4.03 -0.09 -9.96
CA SER A 65 3.70 -1.51 -10.11
C SER A 65 2.92 -1.83 -11.39
N ILE A 66 2.20 -0.86 -11.95
CA ILE A 66 1.38 -0.99 -13.16
C ILE A 66 2.25 -0.81 -14.41
N THR A 67 2.93 0.32 -14.49
CA THR A 67 3.71 0.69 -15.69
C THR A 67 5.15 0.19 -15.66
N ARG A 68 5.63 -0.26 -14.50
CA ARG A 68 7.04 -0.60 -14.22
C ARG A 68 8.01 0.57 -14.47
N ALA A 69 7.49 1.78 -14.58
CA ALA A 69 8.30 2.99 -14.67
C ALA A 69 8.91 3.30 -13.29
N GLY A 70 10.20 3.63 -13.27
CA GLY A 70 10.88 4.11 -12.07
C GLY A 70 10.84 5.63 -12.01
N TYR A 71 10.34 6.18 -10.91
CA TYR A 71 10.31 7.62 -10.65
C TYR A 71 11.27 7.97 -9.52
N THR A 72 12.30 8.76 -9.82
CA THR A 72 13.22 9.29 -8.82
C THR A 72 12.54 10.36 -7.98
N VAL A 73 12.38 10.10 -6.69
CA VAL A 73 11.81 11.03 -5.72
C VAL A 73 12.91 11.46 -4.77
N ASN A 74 12.98 12.76 -4.50
CA ASN A 74 13.83 13.32 -3.46
C ASN A 74 12.97 13.67 -2.24
N ALA A 75 13.49 13.40 -1.06
CA ALA A 75 12.90 13.84 0.20
C ALA A 75 13.86 14.80 0.90
N ASN A 76 13.37 15.95 1.38
CA ASN A 76 14.17 16.83 2.24
C ASN A 76 14.13 16.36 3.71
N SER A 77 14.88 17.01 4.61
CA SER A 77 14.88 16.71 6.05
C SER A 77 13.51 16.82 6.72
N ASN A 78 12.60 17.61 6.16
CA ASN A 78 11.23 17.73 6.64
C ASN A 78 10.28 16.76 5.92
N CYS A 79 10.78 15.80 5.15
CA CYS A 79 10.05 14.89 4.27
C CYS A 79 9.17 15.57 3.21
N GLY A 80 9.54 16.78 2.78
CA GLY A 80 9.01 17.42 1.59
C GLY A 80 9.44 16.59 0.37
N LEU A 81 8.44 16.07 -0.35
CA LEU A 81 8.63 15.15 -1.46
C LEU A 81 8.56 15.93 -2.76
N SER A 82 9.59 15.78 -3.59
CA SER A 82 9.57 16.29 -4.95
C SER A 82 10.08 15.22 -5.89
N PHE A 83 9.52 15.21 -7.10
CA PHE A 83 10.09 14.43 -8.18
C PHE A 83 11.42 15.05 -8.61
N SER A 84 12.37 14.22 -9.01
CA SER A 84 13.60 14.71 -9.65
C SER A 84 13.23 15.45 -10.94
N GLY A 85 13.69 16.70 -11.08
CA GLY A 85 13.28 17.62 -12.14
C GLY A 85 13.64 17.17 -13.56
N SER A 86 14.39 16.09 -13.72
CA SER A 86 14.79 15.55 -15.03
C SER A 86 13.84 14.47 -15.57
N GLN A 87 12.87 13.97 -14.80
CA GLN A 87 12.00 12.91 -15.27
C GLN A 87 10.63 13.42 -15.72
N ARG A 88 10.11 12.82 -16.80
CA ARG A 88 8.76 13.11 -17.28
C ARG A 88 7.73 12.35 -16.44
N ILE A 89 7.02 13.09 -15.60
CA ILE A 89 5.92 12.56 -14.78
C ILE A 89 4.65 12.56 -15.64
N PRO A 90 3.89 11.45 -15.69
CA PRO A 90 2.62 11.44 -16.40
C PRO A 90 1.60 12.36 -15.72
N ASP A 91 0.75 13.02 -16.50
CA ASP A 91 -0.29 13.89 -15.98
C ASP A 91 -1.21 13.16 -14.98
N GLY A 92 -1.49 13.82 -13.86
CA GLY A 92 -2.31 13.28 -12.77
C GLY A 92 -1.55 12.43 -11.75
N TYR A 93 -0.25 12.15 -11.95
CA TYR A 93 0.55 11.49 -10.93
C TYR A 93 0.91 12.46 -9.81
N SER A 94 0.89 11.96 -8.58
CA SER A 94 1.15 12.75 -7.39
C SER A 94 1.89 11.93 -6.33
N LEU A 95 2.60 12.62 -5.45
CA LEU A 95 3.30 11.99 -4.32
C LEU A 95 2.55 12.27 -3.04
N ARG A 96 2.37 11.24 -2.23
CA ARG A 96 1.84 11.36 -0.87
C ARG A 96 2.85 10.86 0.13
N ARG A 97 3.06 11.65 1.18
CA ARG A 97 3.74 11.17 2.37
C ARG A 97 2.73 10.40 3.22
N VAL A 98 3.10 9.20 3.63
CA VAL A 98 2.30 8.37 4.54
C VAL A 98 2.82 8.43 5.97
N GLY A 99 4.14 8.62 6.11
CA GLY A 99 4.77 8.68 7.42
C GLY A 99 6.28 8.65 7.29
N TYR A 100 6.92 8.21 8.37
CA TYR A 100 8.35 7.97 8.41
C TYR A 100 8.66 6.50 8.18
N CYS A 101 9.82 6.29 7.60
CA CYS A 101 10.65 5.07 7.53
C CYS A 101 12.20 5.15 7.91
#